data_AF-A0A6I4YT19-F1
#
_entry.id   AF-A0A6I4YT19-F1
#
_cell.length_a   1.000
_cell.length_b   1.000
_cell.length_c   1.000
_cell.angle_alpha   90.00
_cell.angle_beta   90.00
_cell.angle_gamma   90.00
#
_symmetry.space_group_name_H-M   'P 1'
#
loop_
_entity.id
_entity.type
_entity.pdbx_description
1 polymer ?
#
loop_
_entity_poly.entity_id
_entity_poly.type
_entity_poly.pdbx_seq_one_letter_code
_entity_poly.pdbx_strand_id
1 'polypeptide(L)'
;MVQELKESGGTPAILTMTPEQFTACLNLVHWSQRQLASILNVPRETVLEWGRGERSIPSDVVLWLKKRADHAQLNPPPRSPTVEEKE
;
A
#
# COMPACT_ATOMS: atom_id res chain seq x y z
N MET A 1 36.82 -15.50 14.12
CA MET A 1 36.00 -15.05 15.26
C MET A 1 36.19 -13.55 15.41
N VAL A 2 35.43 -12.74 14.68
CA VAL A 2 35.32 -11.30 14.94
C VAL A 2 33.96 -10.77 14.47
N GLN A 3 33.24 -10.25 15.46
CA GLN A 3 32.33 -9.10 15.41
C GLN A 3 30.94 -9.28 14.81
N GLU A 4 30.09 -9.80 15.70
CA GLU A 4 28.68 -9.47 15.92
C GLU A 4 28.42 -7.96 15.74
N LEU A 5 28.02 -7.56 14.53
CA LEU A 5 27.48 -6.23 14.26
C LEU A 5 26.01 -6.21 14.67
N LYS A 6 25.84 -5.77 15.91
CA LYS A 6 24.64 -5.17 16.50
C LYS A 6 23.88 -4.28 15.51
N GLU A 7 22.94 -4.83 14.77
CA GLU A 7 21.88 -4.05 14.14
C GLU A 7 20.83 -3.73 15.22
N SER A 8 21.13 -2.69 16.02
CA SER A 8 20.09 -1.95 16.73
C SER A 8 19.29 -1.14 15.71
N GLY A 9 18.45 -1.82 14.92
CA GLY A 9 17.36 -1.19 14.21
C GLY A 9 16.22 -0.98 15.19
N GLY A 10 16.24 0.13 15.92
CA GLY A 10 15.17 0.48 16.86
C GLY A 10 13.81 0.26 16.19
N THR A 11 12.92 -0.44 16.88
CA THR A 11 11.54 -0.70 16.45
C THR A 11 10.98 0.61 15.90
N PRO A 12 10.86 0.78 14.56
CA PRO A 12 10.24 1.99 14.06
C PRO A 12 8.83 1.94 14.59
N ALA A 13 8.37 3.03 15.22
CA ALA A 13 7.03 3.18 15.76
C ALA A 13 6.05 2.43 14.87
N ILE A 14 5.43 1.37 15.41
CA ILE A 14 4.75 0.32 14.65
C ILE A 14 3.66 1.01 13.82
N LEU A 15 3.98 1.35 12.57
CA LEU A 15 3.05 1.99 11.65
C LEU A 15 2.07 0.90 11.26
N THR A 16 1.08 0.72 12.13
CA THR A 16 0.10 -0.34 12.05
C THR A 16 -1.07 0.23 11.26
N MET A 17 -1.27 -0.30 10.07
CA MET A 17 -2.39 0.07 9.23
C MET A 17 -3.51 -0.95 9.43
N THR A 18 -4.73 -0.49 9.70
CA THR A 18 -5.88 -1.39 9.81
C THR A 18 -6.29 -1.89 8.42
N PRO A 19 -6.98 -3.05 8.33
CA PRO A 19 -7.43 -3.60 7.05
C PRO A 19 -8.37 -2.66 6.28
N GLU A 20 -9.19 -1.90 7.01
CA GLU A 20 -10.07 -0.87 6.45
C GLU A 20 -9.28 0.28 5.83
N GLN A 21 -8.27 0.81 6.56
CA GLN A 21 -7.39 1.84 6.03
C GLN A 21 -6.62 1.35 4.81
N PHE A 22 -6.14 0.10 4.85
CA PHE A 22 -5.44 -0.53 3.73
C PHE A 22 -6.31 -0.58 2.48
N THR A 23 -7.56 -1.02 2.62
CA THR A 23 -8.53 -1.06 1.52
C THR A 23 -8.85 0.35 1.00
N ALA A 24 -9.01 1.33 1.90
CA ALA A 24 -9.23 2.73 1.52
C ALA A 24 -8.06 3.30 0.72
N CYS A 25 -6.81 3.07 1.14
CA CYS A 25 -5.64 3.53 0.39
C CYS A 25 -5.52 2.87 -0.98
N LEU A 26 -5.83 1.57 -1.10
CA LEU A 26 -5.88 0.88 -2.39
C LEU A 26 -6.91 1.50 -3.33
N ASN A 27 -8.09 1.85 -2.81
CA ASN A 27 -9.13 2.53 -3.60
C ASN A 27 -8.67 3.92 -4.08
N LEU A 28 -7.98 4.70 -3.24
CA LEU A 28 -7.46 6.03 -3.61
C LEU A 28 -6.45 5.96 -4.76
N VAL A 29 -5.67 4.89 -4.85
CA VAL A 29 -4.70 4.69 -5.93
C VAL A 29 -5.26 3.82 -7.07
N HIS A 30 -6.55 3.49 -7.02
CA HIS A 30 -7.25 2.64 -7.99
C HIS A 30 -6.58 1.26 -8.21
N TRP A 31 -6.03 0.67 -7.16
CA TRP A 31 -5.39 -0.64 -7.21
C TRP A 31 -6.23 -1.72 -6.55
N SER A 32 -6.25 -2.89 -7.18
CA SER A 32 -6.72 -4.12 -6.57
C SER A 32 -5.63 -4.76 -5.71
N GLN A 33 -6.02 -5.57 -4.72
CA GLN A 33 -5.09 -6.39 -3.94
C GLN A 33 -4.24 -7.34 -4.82
N ARG A 34 -4.79 -7.77 -5.97
CA ARG A 34 -4.04 -8.57 -6.96
C ARG A 34 -2.91 -7.76 -7.59
N GLN A 35 -3.18 -6.52 -8.00
CA GLN A 35 -2.15 -5.63 -8.54
C GLN A 35 -1.09 -5.32 -7.49
N LEU A 36 -1.51 -5.07 -6.25
CA LEU A 36 -0.57 -4.84 -5.16
C LEU A 36 0.36 -6.04 -4.93
N ALA A 37 -0.17 -7.26 -4.92
CA ALA A 37 0.63 -8.49 -4.80
C ALA A 37 1.67 -8.59 -5.93
N SER A 38 1.29 -8.25 -7.16
CA SER A 38 2.19 -8.23 -8.30
C SER A 38 3.26 -7.13 -8.18
N ILE A 39 2.92 -5.94 -7.67
CA ILE A 39 3.87 -4.83 -7.52
C ILE A 39 4.90 -5.12 -6.43
N LEU A 40 4.45 -5.72 -5.32
CA LEU A 40 5.31 -6.09 -4.20
C LEU A 40 6.04 -7.43 -4.43
N ASN A 41 5.71 -8.14 -5.52
CA ASN A 41 6.20 -9.48 -5.82
C ASN A 41 6.02 -10.46 -4.64
N VAL A 42 4.83 -10.41 -4.01
CA VAL A 42 4.46 -11.28 -2.90
C VAL A 42 3.25 -12.15 -3.26
N PRO A 43 3.06 -13.30 -2.59
CA PRO A 43 1.88 -14.12 -2.78
C PRO A 43 0.58 -13.34 -2.55
N ARG A 44 -0.43 -13.61 -3.39
CA ARG A 44 -1.74 -12.95 -3.28
C ARG A 44 -2.42 -13.25 -1.94
N GLU A 45 -2.22 -14.45 -1.40
CA GLU A 45 -2.70 -14.85 -0.07
C GLU A 45 -2.22 -13.87 1.01
N THR A 46 -0.95 -13.47 0.99
CA THR A 46 -0.40 -12.53 1.97
C THR A 46 -1.08 -11.18 1.92
N VAL A 47 -1.42 -10.69 0.72
CA VAL A 47 -2.15 -9.42 0.57
C VAL A 47 -3.63 -9.56 0.98
N LEU A 48 -4.23 -10.74 0.80
CA LEU A 48 -5.58 -11.03 1.29
C LEU A 48 -5.62 -11.09 2.83
N GLU A 49 -4.65 -11.75 3.45
CA GLU A 49 -4.51 -11.83 4.91
C GLU A 49 -4.40 -10.43 5.53
N TRP A 50 -3.66 -9.52 4.89
CA TRP A 50 -3.57 -8.11 5.26
C TRP A 50 -4.92 -7.40 5.20
N GLY A 51 -5.68 -7.59 4.11
CA GLY A 51 -7.01 -7.01 3.94
C GLY A 51 -8.08 -7.57 4.86
N ARG A 52 -7.83 -8.72 5.49
CA ARG A 52 -8.72 -9.34 6.49
C ARG A 52 -8.27 -9.09 7.93
N GLY A 53 -7.05 -8.60 8.13
CA GLY A 53 -6.45 -8.43 9.46
C GLY A 53 -5.93 -9.72 10.08
N GLU A 54 -5.83 -10.81 9.31
CA GLU A 54 -5.25 -12.08 9.75
C GLU A 54 -3.73 -11.96 9.93
N ARG A 55 -3.10 -11.07 9.15
CA ARG A 55 -1.67 -10.77 9.22
C ARG A 55 -1.44 -9.27 9.28
N SER A 56 -0.49 -8.84 10.11
CA SER A 56 -0.05 -7.44 10.15
C SER A 56 0.64 -7.03 8.86
N ILE A 57 0.37 -5.82 8.39
CA ILE A 57 1.02 -5.24 7.23
C ILE A 57 2.41 -4.72 7.65
N PRO A 58 3.48 -5.06 6.93
CA PRO A 58 4.82 -4.56 7.22
C PRO A 58 4.88 -3.03 7.17
N SER A 59 5.61 -2.41 8.10
CA SER A 59 5.68 -0.94 8.23
C SER A 59 6.21 -0.24 6.96
N ASP A 60 7.15 -0.85 6.24
CA ASP A 60 7.62 -0.36 4.94
C ASP A 60 6.52 -0.27 3.89
N VAL A 61 5.66 -1.31 3.82
CA VAL A 61 4.52 -1.35 2.91
C VAL A 61 3.50 -0.29 3.30
N VAL A 62 3.23 -0.13 4.60
CA VAL A 62 2.35 0.93 5.11
C VAL A 62 2.85 2.32 4.72
N LEU A 63 4.13 2.61 4.97
CA LEU A 63 4.73 3.91 4.65
C LEU A 63 4.69 4.21 3.15
N TRP A 64 5.04 3.22 2.33
CA TRP A 64 5.03 3.36 0.88
C TRP A 64 3.61 3.54 0.31
N LEU A 65 2.64 2.73 0.78
CA LEU A 65 1.25 2.83 0.34
C LEU A 65 0.63 4.16 0.74
N LYS A 66 0.89 4.63 1.97
CA LYS A 66 0.40 5.93 2.45
C LYS A 66 0.94 7.09 1.61
N LYS A 67 2.24 7.08 1.26
CA LYS A 67 2.83 8.09 0.37
C LYS A 67 2.16 8.13 -1.01
N ARG A 68 1.84 6.96 -1.57
CA ARG A 68 1.13 6.91 -2.86
C ARG A 68 -0.31 7.39 -2.76
N ALA A 69 -1.02 7.01 -1.71
CA ALA A 69 -2.38 7.48 -1.48
C ALA A 69 -2.44 9.00 -1.32
N ASP A 70 -1.52 9.57 -0.53
CA ASP A 70 -1.37 11.03 -0.35
C ASP A 70 -1.09 11.72 -1.69
N HIS A 71 -0.13 11.20 -2.47
CA HIS A 71 0.17 11.76 -3.80
C HIS A 71 -1.03 11.69 -4.76
N ALA A 72 -1.81 10.60 -4.74
CA ALA A 72 -3.00 10.45 -5.57
C ALA A 72 -4.11 11.43 -5.18
N GLN A 73 -4.25 11.73 -3.88
CA GLN A 73 -5.18 12.76 -3.39
C GLN A 73 -4.75 14.16 -3.80
N LEU A 74 -3.45 14.46 -3.76
CA LEU A 74 -2.90 15.76 -4.16
C LEU A 74 -2.90 15.97 -5.68
N ASN A 75 -2.80 14.89 -6.46
CA ASN A 75 -2.75 14.91 -7.93
C ASN A 75 -3.87 14.03 -8.49
N PRO A 76 -5.13 14.47 -8.38
CA PRO A 76 -6.24 13.70 -8.92
C PRO A 76 -6.08 13.55 -10.44
N PRO A 77 -6.51 12.41 -11.01
CA PRO A 77 -6.48 12.22 -12.46
C PRO A 77 -7.27 13.35 -13.14
N PRO A 78 -6.83 13.82 -14.32
CA PRO A 78 -7.63 14.75 -15.10
C PRO A 78 -9.00 14.12 -15.34
N ARG A 79 -10.07 14.90 -15.15
CA ARG A 79 -11.42 14.43 -15.52
C ARG A 79 -11.35 14.00 -16.98
N SER A 80 -11.89 12.83 -17.29
CA SER A 80 -11.94 12.28 -18.65
C SER A 80 -12.30 13.40 -19.62
N PRO A 81 -11.65 13.50 -20.80
CA PRO A 81 -12.18 14.38 -21.83
C PRO A 81 -13.63 13.95 -22.04
N THR A 82 -14.57 14.87 -21.84
CA THR A 82 -15.93 14.69 -22.31
C THR A 82 -15.80 14.25 -23.76
N VAL A 83 -16.07 12.98 -24.05
CA VAL A 83 -16.25 12.53 -25.43
C VAL A 83 -17.53 13.27 -25.82
N GLU A 84 -17.37 14.40 -26.50
CA GLU A 84 -18.47 15.15 -27.08
C GLU A 84 -19.10 14.18 -28.09
N GLU A 85 -20.15 13.51 -27.64
CA GLU A 85 -21.00 12.64 -28.44
C GLU A 85 -21.59 13.53 -29.53
N LYS A 86 -20.97 13.51 -30.70
CA LYS A 86 -21.54 14.10 -31.92
C LYS A 86 -22.58 13.13 -32.45
N GLU A 87 -23.84 13.46 -32.27
CA GLU A 87 -24.94 13.11 -33.17
C GLU A 87 -25.78 14.39 -33.42
#